data_AF-A0A2U8WJP9-F1
#
_entry.id   AF-A0A2U8WJP9-F1
#
_cell.length_a   1.000
_cell.length_b   1.000
_cell.length_c   1.000
_cell.angle_alpha   90.00
_cell.angle_beta   90.00
_cell.angle_gamma   90.00
#
_symmetry.space_group_name_H-M   'P 1'
#
loop_
_entity.id
_entity.type
_entity.pdbx_description
1 polymer ?
#
loop_
_entity_poly.entity_id
_entity_poly.type
_entity_poly.pdbx_seq_one_letter_code
_entity_poly.pdbx_strand_id
1 'polypeptide(L)'
;MAYDLDAIRPPAAWRPLAGPLEAASDALVRADERLARADPVLADGARARAHLFDAQAALHLDGELVALEDLVLHEAAMDVRRPTLALGRAVAVLADRRRLAASPPGWAFSAPGRAMLAGPEPEAGATEDERPDEEDEDEPEGADTAFAAIDRLLARTRRTLAAHEAGGPVPRRDPDEGPVAAWRRILDETRDLPAALAAAVALDAWLVLDPAPRRGHRGPLTAAALLRARAKVTVHLPALSLGLRESRAPWSRALPLADRVAGLLGAVEASARTLGRDLDRLTLAREVMLRACAAKRRTSRLPQLVDLFVGTPLVTVASAARALAVTPQAVEGMLAELGSARPRELTERRRYRAWGIV
;
A
#
# COMPACT_ATOMS: atom_id res chain seq x y z
N MET A 1 12.61 7.82 -19.20
CA MET A 1 12.92 6.54 -19.89
C MET A 1 11.62 6.05 -20.49
N ALA A 2 11.61 5.63 -21.76
CA ALA A 2 10.42 5.09 -22.39
C ALA A 2 10.09 3.72 -21.78
N TYR A 3 8.86 3.52 -21.30
CA TYR A 3 8.37 2.19 -20.95
C TYR A 3 7.91 1.48 -22.21
N ASP A 4 8.40 0.26 -22.44
CA ASP A 4 8.07 -0.59 -23.58
C ASP A 4 7.46 -1.90 -23.08
N LEU A 5 6.14 -2.03 -23.22
CA LEU A 5 5.40 -3.21 -22.81
C LEU A 5 5.60 -4.40 -23.77
N ASP A 6 5.96 -4.15 -25.03
CA ASP A 6 6.15 -5.22 -26.01
C ASP A 6 7.34 -6.12 -25.64
N ALA A 7 8.26 -5.65 -24.81
CA ALA A 7 9.40 -6.42 -24.31
C ALA A 7 9.04 -7.67 -23.50
N ILE A 8 7.80 -7.80 -22.99
CA ILE A 8 7.33 -9.02 -22.30
C ILE A 8 6.45 -9.94 -23.16
N ARG A 9 6.14 -9.56 -24.41
CA ARG A 9 5.33 -10.39 -25.32
C ARG A 9 6.07 -11.60 -25.91
N PRO A 10 7.38 -11.54 -26.24
CA PRO A 10 8.07 -12.69 -26.81
C PRO A 10 8.07 -13.91 -25.88
N PRO A 11 8.02 -15.15 -26.41
CA PRO A 11 8.05 -16.37 -25.60
C PRO A 11 9.26 -16.50 -24.66
N ALA A 12 10.41 -15.92 -25.04
CA ALA A 12 11.61 -15.94 -24.22
C ALA A 12 11.46 -15.13 -22.92
N ALA A 13 10.69 -14.04 -22.93
CA ALA A 13 10.43 -13.20 -21.76
C ALA A 13 9.56 -13.91 -20.71
N TRP A 14 8.83 -14.97 -21.10
CA TRP A 14 7.98 -15.74 -20.20
C TRP A 14 8.74 -16.69 -19.27
N ARG A 15 9.96 -17.11 -19.64
CA ARG A 15 10.77 -18.03 -18.81
C ARG A 15 10.98 -17.53 -17.38
N PRO A 16 11.43 -16.28 -17.13
CA PRO A 16 11.58 -15.76 -15.77
C PRO A 16 10.24 -15.38 -15.12
N LEU A 17 9.15 -15.23 -15.90
CA LEU A 17 7.86 -14.75 -15.39
C LEU A 17 6.91 -15.86 -14.96
N ALA A 18 6.94 -17.03 -15.60
CA ALA A 18 5.94 -18.08 -15.40
C ALA A 18 5.86 -18.54 -13.94
N GLY A 19 7.00 -18.92 -13.34
CA GLY A 19 7.06 -19.37 -11.94
C GLY A 19 6.61 -18.30 -10.94
N PRO A 20 7.18 -17.07 -10.97
CA PRO A 20 6.72 -15.99 -10.09
C PRO A 20 5.24 -15.63 -10.26
N LEU A 21 4.71 -15.68 -11.49
CA LEU A 21 3.30 -15.39 -11.76
C LEU A 21 2.38 -16.44 -11.12
N GLU A 22 2.72 -17.72 -11.24
CA GLU A 22 1.98 -18.82 -10.62
C GLU A 22 2.03 -18.71 -9.09
N ALA A 23 3.22 -18.56 -8.53
CA ALA A 23 3.42 -18.45 -7.08
C ALA A 23 2.66 -17.25 -6.47
N ALA A 24 2.73 -16.08 -7.12
CA ALA A 24 1.98 -14.90 -6.69
C ALA A 24 0.46 -15.11 -6.81
N SER A 25 0.02 -15.72 -7.92
CA SER A 25 -1.40 -16.00 -8.16
C SER A 25 -2.00 -16.96 -7.14
N ASP A 26 -1.26 -18.00 -6.78
CA ASP A 26 -1.65 -19.00 -5.79
C ASP A 26 -1.65 -18.43 -4.38
N ALA A 27 -0.62 -17.65 -4.03
CA ALA A 27 -0.52 -17.03 -2.73
C ALA A 27 -1.69 -16.05 -2.49
N LEU A 28 -2.04 -15.24 -3.50
CA LEU A 28 -3.19 -14.32 -3.43
C LEU A 28 -4.51 -15.06 -3.19
N VAL A 29 -4.79 -16.09 -4.01
CA VAL A 29 -6.06 -16.85 -3.90
C VAL A 29 -6.14 -17.56 -2.55
N ARG A 30 -5.05 -18.20 -2.12
CA ARG A 30 -5.00 -18.87 -0.81
C ARG A 30 -5.22 -17.89 0.33
N ALA A 31 -4.58 -16.72 0.30
CA ALA A 31 -4.75 -15.72 1.35
C ALA A 31 -6.19 -15.14 1.36
N ASP A 32 -6.76 -14.85 0.19
CA ASP A 32 -8.12 -14.31 0.06
C ASP A 32 -9.16 -15.33 0.56
N GLU A 33 -9.07 -16.60 0.14
CA GLU A 33 -9.99 -17.65 0.59
C GLU A 33 -9.86 -17.91 2.10
N ARG A 34 -8.63 -17.98 2.63
CA ARG A 34 -8.41 -18.15 4.08
C ARG A 34 -9.02 -17.00 4.87
N LEU A 35 -8.87 -15.77 4.40
CA LEU A 35 -9.44 -14.59 5.05
C LEU A 35 -10.97 -14.56 4.92
N ALA A 36 -11.52 -15.01 3.79
CA ALA A 36 -12.96 -15.10 3.56
C ALA A 36 -13.65 -16.14 4.45
N ARG A 37 -12.94 -17.22 4.80
CA ARG A 37 -13.43 -18.30 5.68
C ARG A 37 -13.15 -18.09 7.16
N ALA A 38 -12.25 -17.17 7.50
CA ALA A 38 -11.92 -16.86 8.88
C ALA A 38 -13.14 -16.29 9.63
N ASP A 39 -13.13 -16.44 10.96
CA ASP A 39 -14.07 -15.74 11.83
C ASP A 39 -14.04 -14.23 11.52
N PRO A 40 -15.19 -13.53 11.42
CA PRO A 40 -15.24 -12.11 11.07
C PRO A 40 -14.30 -11.25 11.93
N VAL A 41 -14.18 -11.53 13.23
CA VAL A 41 -13.32 -10.76 14.13
C VAL A 41 -11.84 -10.96 13.77
N LEU A 42 -11.43 -12.18 13.41
CA LEU A 42 -10.07 -12.47 12.93
C LEU A 42 -9.82 -11.79 11.57
N ALA A 43 -10.79 -11.86 10.67
CA ALA A 43 -10.68 -11.28 9.34
C ALA A 43 -10.54 -9.75 9.39
N ASP A 44 -11.37 -9.08 10.18
CA ASP A 44 -11.33 -7.63 10.37
C ASP A 44 -10.01 -7.21 11.05
N GLY A 45 -9.58 -7.98 12.05
CA GLY A 45 -8.30 -7.80 12.73
C GLY A 45 -7.09 -7.86 11.80
N ALA A 46 -7.07 -8.85 10.90
CA ALA A 46 -6.00 -9.00 9.90
C ALA A 46 -6.04 -7.88 8.85
N ARG A 47 -7.22 -7.45 8.39
CA ARG A 47 -7.36 -6.32 7.45
C ARG A 47 -6.87 -5.01 8.07
N ALA A 48 -7.28 -4.73 9.30
CA ALA A 48 -6.89 -3.51 10.01
C ALA A 48 -5.38 -3.40 10.16
N ARG A 49 -4.71 -4.52 10.53
CA ARG A 49 -3.25 -4.59 10.64
C ARG A 49 -2.55 -4.52 9.29
N ALA A 50 -3.07 -5.20 8.27
CA ALA A 50 -2.52 -5.10 6.91
C ALA A 50 -2.52 -3.66 6.38
N HIS A 51 -3.51 -2.84 6.74
CA HIS A 51 -3.50 -1.42 6.39
C HIS A 51 -2.38 -0.64 7.08
N LEU A 52 -2.17 -0.88 8.38
CA LEU A 52 -1.13 -0.23 9.17
C LEU A 52 0.28 -0.64 8.74
N PHE A 53 0.53 -1.95 8.60
CA PHE A 53 1.82 -2.48 8.16
C PHE A 53 2.20 -1.98 6.76
N ASP A 54 1.22 -1.89 5.85
CA ASP A 54 1.51 -1.39 4.52
C ASP A 54 1.77 0.11 4.49
N ALA A 55 1.05 0.91 5.29
CA ALA A 55 1.32 2.34 5.42
C ALA A 55 2.73 2.57 5.99
N GLN A 56 3.10 1.85 7.04
CA GLN A 56 4.45 1.88 7.59
C GLN A 56 5.51 1.47 6.55
N ALA A 57 5.25 0.39 5.80
CA ALA A 57 6.17 -0.09 4.79
C ALA A 57 6.33 0.90 3.62
N ALA A 58 5.29 1.62 3.23
CA ALA A 58 5.37 2.66 2.21
C ALA A 58 6.35 3.77 2.62
N LEU A 59 6.30 4.21 3.88
CA LEU A 59 7.23 5.23 4.38
C LEU A 59 8.67 4.69 4.45
N HIS A 60 8.84 3.43 4.84
CA HIS A 60 10.15 2.79 4.82
C HIS A 60 10.76 2.74 3.42
N LEU A 61 9.95 2.45 2.39
CA LEU A 61 10.40 2.46 0.99
C LEU A 61 10.78 3.86 0.50
N ASP A 62 10.14 4.91 1.06
CA ASP A 62 10.49 6.30 0.82
C ASP A 62 11.71 6.78 1.65
N GLY A 63 12.33 5.89 2.44
CA GLY A 63 13.48 6.21 3.29
C GLY A 63 13.14 6.84 4.65
N GLU A 64 11.86 6.86 5.02
CA GLU A 64 11.39 7.36 6.32
C GLU A 64 11.11 6.22 7.31
N LEU A 65 11.52 6.42 8.57
CA LEU A 65 11.25 5.46 9.64
C LEU A 65 10.07 5.93 10.48
N VAL A 66 9.01 5.13 10.50
CA VAL A 66 7.85 5.30 11.38
C VAL A 66 7.72 4.04 12.22
N ALA A 67 7.74 4.22 13.55
CA ALA A 67 7.43 3.12 14.47
C ALA A 67 5.94 2.77 14.34
N LEU A 68 5.65 1.49 14.22
CA LEU A 68 4.28 1.03 14.03
C LEU A 68 3.40 1.40 15.23
N GLU A 69 3.95 1.30 16.43
CA GLU A 69 3.30 1.69 17.68
C GLU A 69 2.89 3.16 17.66
N ASP A 70 3.74 4.06 17.14
CA ASP A 70 3.40 5.48 17.03
C ASP A 70 2.26 5.70 16.03
N LEU A 71 2.26 4.99 14.89
CA LEU A 71 1.15 5.06 13.91
C LEU A 71 -0.18 4.57 14.51
N VAL A 72 -0.15 3.44 15.21
CA VAL A 72 -1.34 2.86 15.84
C VAL A 72 -1.86 3.77 16.97
N LEU A 73 -0.97 4.35 17.77
CA LEU A 73 -1.33 5.27 18.85
C LEU A 73 -1.87 6.59 18.32
N HIS A 74 -1.28 7.12 17.26
CA HIS A 74 -1.75 8.35 16.62
C HIS A 74 -3.17 8.22 16.10
N GLU A 75 -3.48 7.08 15.47
CA GLU A 75 -4.83 6.77 15.01
C GLU A 75 -5.88 6.79 16.13
N ALA A 76 -5.47 6.38 17.33
CA ALA A 76 -6.32 6.41 18.52
C ALA A 76 -6.33 7.78 19.24
N ALA A 77 -5.69 8.81 18.68
CA ALA A 77 -5.44 10.10 19.33
C ALA A 77 -4.72 9.95 20.69
N MET A 78 -3.75 9.04 20.74
CA MET A 78 -3.04 8.61 21.95
C MET A 78 -1.53 8.81 21.87
N ASP A 79 -1.10 9.81 21.10
CA ASP A 79 0.30 10.11 20.88
C ASP A 79 1.12 10.14 22.18
N VAL A 80 2.21 9.39 22.18
CA VAL A 80 3.16 9.39 23.31
C VAL A 80 4.17 10.51 23.18
N ARG A 81 4.48 10.86 21.94
CA ARG A 81 5.49 11.84 21.53
C ARG A 81 4.83 12.84 20.59
N ARG A 82 5.46 14.00 20.38
CA ARG A 82 4.99 14.98 19.38
C ARG A 82 4.97 14.32 18.00
N PRO A 83 3.86 14.40 17.23
CA PRO A 83 3.80 13.84 15.88
C PRO A 83 4.89 14.40 14.98
N THR A 84 5.52 13.53 14.21
CA THR A 84 6.52 13.90 13.19
C THR A 84 5.83 14.10 11.83
N LEU A 85 6.52 14.75 10.89
CA LEU A 85 6.04 14.87 9.51
C LEU A 85 5.84 13.48 8.87
N ALA A 86 6.78 12.55 9.11
CA ALA A 86 6.71 11.17 8.63
C ALA A 86 5.47 10.42 9.17
N LEU A 87 5.12 10.64 10.45
CA LEU A 87 3.89 10.10 11.03
C LEU A 87 2.64 10.66 10.34
N GLY A 88 2.60 11.97 10.11
CA GLY A 88 1.52 12.62 9.35
C GLY A 88 1.38 12.06 7.92
N ARG A 89 2.51 11.82 7.23
CA ARG A 89 2.52 11.15 5.92
C ARG A 89 1.99 9.72 6.01
N ALA A 90 2.40 8.93 7.01
CA ALA A 90 1.89 7.57 7.22
C ALA A 90 0.37 7.53 7.45
N VAL A 91 -0.18 8.50 8.17
CA VAL A 91 -1.62 8.65 8.35
C VAL A 91 -2.33 8.96 7.03
N ALA A 92 -1.76 9.81 6.18
CA ALA A 92 -2.31 10.08 4.86
C ALA A 92 -2.31 8.82 3.97
N VAL A 93 -1.21 8.04 3.96
CA VAL A 93 -1.15 6.74 3.25
C VAL A 93 -2.20 5.77 3.79
N LEU A 94 -2.37 5.69 5.11
CA LEU A 94 -3.37 4.84 5.75
C LEU A 94 -4.80 5.24 5.37
N ALA A 95 -5.09 6.54 5.33
CA ALA A 95 -6.38 7.07 4.91
C ALA A 95 -6.68 6.71 3.45
N ASP A 96 -5.71 6.88 2.55
CA ASP A 96 -5.81 6.49 1.15
C ASP A 96 -6.13 4.99 0.98
N ARG A 97 -5.41 4.14 1.73
CA ARG A 97 -5.61 2.68 1.74
C ARG A 97 -7.02 2.31 2.15
N ARG A 98 -7.52 2.89 3.24
CA ARG A 98 -8.85 2.59 3.76
C ARG A 98 -9.95 3.10 2.86
N ARG A 99 -9.78 4.28 2.27
CA ARG A 99 -10.70 4.80 1.25
C ARG A 99 -10.83 3.83 0.09
N LEU A 100 -9.72 3.31 -0.43
CA LEU A 100 -9.73 2.30 -1.51
C LEU A 100 -10.41 1.00 -1.08
N ALA A 101 -10.12 0.51 0.12
CA ALA A 101 -10.69 -0.72 0.64
C ALA A 101 -12.20 -0.63 0.86
N ALA A 102 -12.70 0.52 1.35
CA ALA A 102 -14.11 0.78 1.58
C ALA A 102 -14.90 1.07 0.29
N SER A 103 -14.21 1.54 -0.76
CA SER A 103 -14.85 1.84 -2.05
C SER A 103 -15.17 0.56 -2.84
N PRO A 104 -16.10 0.57 -3.81
CA PRO A 104 -16.35 -0.56 -4.70
C PRO A 104 -15.08 -1.01 -5.47
N PRO A 105 -14.94 -2.29 -5.87
CA PRO A 105 -13.74 -2.82 -6.51
C PRO A 105 -13.20 -2.02 -7.70
N GLY A 106 -14.08 -1.53 -8.58
CA GLY A 106 -13.71 -0.72 -9.75
C GLY A 106 -13.53 0.78 -9.50
N TRP A 107 -13.82 1.26 -8.29
CA TRP A 107 -13.87 2.70 -7.99
C TRP A 107 -12.53 3.39 -8.25
N ALA A 108 -11.40 2.72 -7.98
CA ALA A 108 -10.06 3.26 -8.21
C ALA A 108 -9.81 3.70 -9.67
N PHE A 109 -10.53 3.11 -10.63
CA PHE A 109 -10.41 3.39 -12.06
C PHE A 109 -11.57 4.22 -12.62
N SER A 110 -12.43 4.75 -11.74
CA SER A 110 -13.36 5.84 -12.07
C SER A 110 -12.63 7.18 -12.10
N ALA A 111 -13.24 8.23 -12.65
CA ALA A 111 -12.67 9.59 -12.64
C ALA A 111 -12.20 10.06 -11.24
N PRO A 112 -13.01 9.99 -10.16
CA PRO A 112 -12.55 10.41 -8.83
C PRO A 112 -11.46 9.48 -8.25
N GLY A 113 -11.44 8.20 -8.62
CA GLY A 113 -10.39 7.26 -8.22
C GLY A 113 -9.06 7.58 -8.90
N ARG A 114 -9.08 7.85 -10.21
CA ARG A 114 -7.90 8.23 -10.99
C ARG A 114 -7.33 9.57 -10.53
N ALA A 115 -8.19 10.53 -10.21
CA ALA A 115 -7.80 11.81 -9.63
C ALA A 115 -7.09 11.63 -8.28
N MET A 116 -7.59 10.74 -7.43
CA MET A 116 -6.95 10.43 -6.14
C MET A 116 -5.59 9.73 -6.32
N LEU A 117 -5.46 8.81 -7.28
CA LEU A 117 -4.25 8.02 -7.47
C LEU A 117 -3.13 8.82 -8.15
N ALA A 118 -3.42 9.43 -9.31
CA ALA A 118 -2.41 10.02 -10.19
C ALA A 118 -2.58 11.54 -10.42
N GLY A 119 -3.54 12.18 -9.75
CA GLY A 119 -3.87 13.59 -9.98
C GLY A 119 -4.95 13.79 -11.05
N PRO A 120 -5.47 15.03 -11.19
CA PRO A 120 -6.56 15.33 -12.11
C PRO A 120 -6.21 14.96 -13.55
N GLU A 121 -7.24 14.59 -14.32
CA GLU A 121 -7.11 14.52 -15.78
C GLU A 121 -6.87 15.95 -16.29
N PRO A 122 -5.95 16.18 -17.24
CA PRO A 122 -6.00 17.42 -18.01
C PRO A 122 -7.35 17.42 -18.74
N GLU A 123 -8.19 18.43 -18.48
CA GLU A 123 -9.41 18.58 -19.26
C GLU A 123 -9.01 18.79 -20.73
N ALA A 124 -9.50 17.91 -21.61
CA ALA A 124 -9.37 18.12 -23.04
C ALA A 124 -10.24 19.32 -23.43
N GLY A 125 -9.66 20.53 -23.36
CA GLY A 125 -10.34 21.77 -23.74
C GLY A 125 -10.08 22.99 -22.86
N ALA A 126 -9.33 22.90 -21.76
CA ALA A 126 -8.89 24.10 -21.05
C ALA A 126 -7.63 24.65 -21.72
N THR A 127 -7.82 25.51 -22.73
CA THR A 127 -6.82 26.50 -23.11
C THR A 127 -6.26 27.15 -21.86
N GLU A 128 -4.93 27.23 -21.77
CA GLU A 128 -4.24 28.09 -20.83
C GLU A 128 -4.80 29.51 -21.00
N ASP A 129 -5.67 29.94 -20.10
CA ASP A 129 -6.00 31.34 -19.97
C ASP A 129 -6.18 31.71 -18.49
N GLU A 130 -5.37 32.71 -18.14
CA GLU A 130 -5.52 33.65 -17.02
C GLU A 130 -5.43 33.08 -15.59
N ARG A 131 -4.18 32.97 -15.11
CA ARG A 131 -3.91 33.22 -13.69
C ARG A 131 -3.94 34.74 -13.47
N PRO A 132 -4.67 35.28 -12.48
CA PRO A 132 -4.56 36.68 -12.10
C PRO A 132 -3.19 36.92 -11.46
N ASP A 133 -2.56 38.03 -11.85
CA ASP A 133 -1.37 38.58 -11.22
C ASP A 133 -1.68 38.94 -9.77
N GLU A 134 -0.89 38.40 -8.85
CA GLU A 134 -0.68 38.99 -7.52
C GLU A 134 0.84 39.17 -7.36
N GLU A 135 1.23 40.44 -7.28
CA GLU A 135 2.59 40.95 -7.13
C GLU A 135 3.21 40.63 -5.75
N ASP A 136 4.55 40.71 -5.73
CA ASP A 136 5.48 40.82 -4.59
C ASP A 136 5.90 39.50 -3.88
N GLU A 137 7.18 39.17 -3.62
CA GLU A 137 8.46 39.89 -3.63
C GLU A 137 9.64 38.86 -3.62
N ASP A 138 10.68 39.14 -4.42
CA ASP A 138 12.11 38.74 -4.37
C ASP A 138 12.62 37.39 -3.79
N GLU A 139 13.19 36.56 -4.68
CA GLU A 139 14.48 35.85 -4.49
C GLU A 139 15.09 35.48 -5.87
N PRO A 140 16.43 35.49 -6.05
CA PRO A 140 17.02 35.60 -7.38
C PRO A 140 16.96 34.27 -8.14
N GLU A 141 16.30 34.28 -9.30
CA GLU A 141 16.39 33.21 -10.29
C GLU A 141 17.84 33.08 -10.78
N GLY A 142 18.56 32.10 -10.23
CA GLY A 142 19.85 31.69 -10.74
C GLY A 142 19.72 31.22 -12.19
N ALA A 143 20.48 31.87 -13.08
CA ALA A 143 20.64 31.51 -14.48
C ALA A 143 20.89 30.00 -14.73
N ASP A 144 21.38 29.28 -13.71
CA ASP A 144 21.60 27.84 -13.69
C ASP A 144 20.35 26.99 -14.02
N THR A 145 19.14 27.45 -13.68
CA THR A 145 17.91 26.68 -13.98
C THR A 145 17.54 26.71 -15.47
N ALA A 146 17.74 27.85 -16.13
CA ALA A 146 17.52 28.03 -17.56
C ALA A 146 18.55 27.24 -18.39
N PHE A 147 19.83 27.27 -17.99
CA PHE A 147 20.87 26.46 -18.63
C PHE A 147 20.64 24.95 -18.43
N ALA A 148 20.21 24.52 -17.23
CA ALA A 148 19.85 23.13 -16.99
C ALA A 148 18.63 22.66 -17.79
N ALA A 149 17.72 23.56 -18.17
CA ALA A 149 16.60 23.26 -19.08
C ALA A 149 17.10 23.10 -20.53
N ILE A 150 18.02 23.95 -20.98
CA ILE A 150 18.65 23.88 -22.30
C ILE A 150 19.47 22.59 -22.43
N ASP A 151 20.24 22.20 -21.42
CA ASP A 151 21.03 20.97 -21.44
C ASP A 151 20.15 19.71 -21.50
N ARG A 152 19.01 19.72 -20.80
CA ARG A 152 18.00 18.66 -20.89
C ARG A 152 17.39 18.57 -22.28
N LEU A 153 17.13 19.71 -22.92
CA LEU A 153 16.63 19.79 -24.29
C LEU A 153 17.67 19.24 -25.28
N LEU A 154 18.93 19.66 -25.20
CA LEU A 154 20.01 19.19 -26.07
C LEU A 154 20.28 17.68 -25.90
N ALA A 155 20.26 17.17 -24.66
CA ALA A 155 20.38 15.75 -24.38
C ALA A 155 19.18 14.94 -24.92
N ARG A 156 17.99 15.54 -25.00
CA ARG A 156 16.81 14.94 -25.65
C ARG A 156 16.99 14.89 -27.17
N THR A 157 17.39 15.99 -27.81
CA THR A 157 17.58 16.07 -29.26
C THR A 157 18.64 15.07 -29.77
N ARG A 158 19.77 14.95 -29.05
CA ARG A 158 20.82 13.98 -29.40
C ARG A 158 20.35 12.53 -29.34
N ARG A 159 19.52 12.18 -28.34
CA ARG A 159 18.95 10.83 -28.22
C ARG A 159 17.93 10.52 -29.31
N THR A 160 17.12 11.51 -29.71
CA THR A 160 16.16 11.36 -30.81
C THR A 160 16.85 11.15 -32.15
N LEU A 161 17.94 11.89 -32.43
CA LEU A 161 18.76 11.71 -33.63
C LEU A 161 19.42 10.34 -33.67
N ALA A 162 20.03 9.90 -32.57
CA ALA A 162 20.66 8.57 -32.49
C ALA A 162 19.66 7.42 -32.69
N ALA A 163 18.40 7.57 -32.25
CA ALA A 163 17.35 6.58 -32.47
C ALA A 163 16.84 6.56 -33.93
N HIS A 164 16.84 7.71 -34.60
CA HIS A 164 16.48 7.82 -36.01
C HIS A 164 17.54 7.17 -36.93
N GLU A 165 18.83 7.34 -36.59
CA GLU A 165 19.95 6.75 -37.33
C GLU A 165 20.01 5.21 -37.21
N ALA A 166 19.38 4.62 -36.19
CA ALA A 166 19.39 3.18 -35.93
C ALA A 166 18.30 2.36 -36.65
N GLY A 167 17.45 2.98 -37.49
CA GLY A 167 16.60 2.30 -38.46
C GLY A 167 15.46 1.40 -37.94
N GLY A 168 15.08 1.50 -36.66
CA GLY A 168 13.95 0.73 -36.10
C GLY A 168 12.58 1.39 -36.37
N PRO A 169 11.49 0.63 -36.55
CA PRO A 169 10.14 1.19 -36.51
C PRO A 169 9.88 1.75 -35.10
N VAL A 170 9.87 3.07 -34.96
CA VAL A 170 9.47 3.73 -33.73
C VAL A 170 7.94 3.72 -33.69
N PRO A 171 7.28 3.08 -32.71
CA PRO A 171 5.85 3.27 -32.50
C PRO A 171 5.61 4.78 -32.39
N ARG A 172 4.68 5.32 -33.18
CA ARG A 172 4.36 6.76 -33.20
C ARG A 172 3.88 7.17 -31.81
N ARG A 173 4.84 7.58 -30.98
CA ARG A 173 4.68 8.06 -29.62
C ARG A 173 4.44 9.55 -29.70
N ASP A 174 3.41 10.02 -29.01
CA ASP A 174 3.17 11.46 -28.94
C ASP A 174 4.26 12.08 -28.06
N PRO A 175 5.13 12.98 -28.59
CA PRO A 175 6.22 13.58 -27.82
C PRO A 175 5.73 14.42 -26.63
N ASP A 176 4.43 14.76 -26.62
CA ASP A 176 3.77 15.61 -25.63
C ASP A 176 2.98 14.81 -24.57
N GLU A 177 2.99 13.46 -24.62
CA GLU A 177 2.30 12.61 -23.63
C GLU A 177 2.98 12.70 -22.25
N GLY A 178 2.34 13.39 -21.30
CA GLY A 178 2.81 13.51 -19.92
C GLY A 178 2.89 12.16 -19.17
N PRO A 179 3.67 12.04 -18.08
CA PRO A 179 3.90 10.77 -17.37
C PRO A 179 2.63 10.05 -16.91
N VAL A 180 1.61 10.82 -16.51
CA VAL A 180 0.30 10.30 -16.09
C VAL A 180 -0.45 9.66 -17.26
N ALA A 181 -0.52 10.35 -18.41
CA ALA A 181 -1.16 9.84 -19.61
C ALA A 181 -0.47 8.57 -20.13
N ALA A 182 0.87 8.59 -20.19
CA ALA A 182 1.66 7.44 -20.58
C ALA A 182 1.43 6.22 -19.67
N TRP A 183 1.36 6.44 -18.36
CA TRP A 183 1.08 5.38 -17.39
C TRP A 183 -0.35 4.84 -17.53
N ARG A 184 -1.35 5.70 -17.76
CA ARG A 184 -2.75 5.29 -17.99
C ARG A 184 -2.89 4.44 -19.25
N ARG A 185 -2.24 4.83 -20.35
CA ARG A 185 -2.21 4.04 -21.58
C ARG A 185 -1.64 2.64 -21.34
N ILE A 186 -0.53 2.54 -20.61
CA ILE A 186 0.06 1.22 -20.25
C ILE A 186 -0.92 0.40 -19.43
N LEU A 187 -1.60 1.01 -18.46
CA LEU A 187 -2.63 0.31 -17.68
C LEU A 187 -3.73 -0.27 -18.59
N ASP A 188 -4.21 0.49 -19.57
CA ASP A 188 -5.22 0.03 -20.52
C ASP A 188 -4.68 -1.07 -21.47
N GLU A 189 -3.39 -1.06 -21.80
CA GLU A 189 -2.74 -2.12 -22.58
C GLU A 189 -2.58 -3.44 -21.80
N THR A 190 -2.66 -3.42 -20.46
CA THR A 190 -2.58 -4.65 -19.63
C THR A 190 -3.90 -5.40 -19.49
N ARG A 191 -4.98 -4.94 -20.14
CA ARG A 191 -6.33 -5.54 -20.02
C ARG A 191 -6.36 -7.01 -20.41
N ASP A 192 -5.55 -7.44 -21.37
CA ASP A 192 -5.54 -8.84 -21.81
C ASP A 192 -4.57 -9.72 -21.01
N LEU A 193 -3.78 -9.14 -20.11
CA LEU A 193 -2.85 -9.88 -19.25
C LEU A 193 -3.56 -10.48 -18.03
N PRO A 194 -3.06 -11.59 -17.45
CA PRO A 194 -3.52 -12.07 -16.14
C PRO A 194 -3.42 -10.98 -15.07
N ALA A 195 -4.39 -10.92 -14.14
CA ALA A 195 -4.51 -9.81 -13.18
C ALA A 195 -3.24 -9.56 -12.35
N ALA A 196 -2.54 -10.62 -11.91
CA ALA A 196 -1.29 -10.50 -11.17
C ALA A 196 -0.16 -9.90 -12.03
N LEU A 197 -0.06 -10.31 -13.29
CA LEU A 197 0.92 -9.75 -14.23
C LEU A 197 0.59 -8.30 -14.56
N ALA A 198 -0.67 -7.99 -14.84
CA ALA A 198 -1.14 -6.62 -15.09
C ALA A 198 -0.82 -5.69 -13.91
N ALA A 199 -1.02 -6.14 -12.67
CA ALA A 199 -0.69 -5.38 -11.47
C ALA A 199 0.82 -5.14 -11.32
N ALA A 200 1.65 -6.16 -11.58
CA ALA A 200 3.11 -6.02 -11.55
C ALA A 200 3.62 -5.08 -12.64
N VAL A 201 3.09 -5.15 -13.86
CA VAL A 201 3.40 -4.22 -14.96
C VAL A 201 2.98 -2.80 -14.63
N ALA A 202 1.75 -2.59 -14.13
CA ALA A 202 1.26 -1.28 -13.75
C ALA A 202 2.11 -0.63 -12.64
N LEU A 203 2.61 -1.44 -11.70
CA LEU A 203 3.53 -1.01 -10.66
C LEU A 203 4.92 -0.69 -11.23
N ASP A 204 5.49 -1.54 -12.09
CA ASP A 204 6.78 -1.27 -12.74
C ASP A 204 6.72 0.02 -13.56
N ALA A 205 5.65 0.22 -14.32
CA ALA A 205 5.42 1.43 -15.09
C ALA A 205 5.32 2.65 -14.19
N TRP A 206 4.67 2.54 -13.03
CA TRP A 206 4.64 3.62 -12.04
C TRP A 206 6.05 3.98 -11.57
N LEU A 207 6.85 2.98 -11.19
CA LEU A 207 8.22 3.19 -10.67
C LEU A 207 9.19 3.73 -11.74
N VAL A 208 8.93 3.46 -13.02
CA VAL A 208 9.73 3.96 -14.15
C VAL A 208 9.32 5.36 -14.58
N LEU A 209 8.02 5.62 -14.71
CA LEU A 209 7.49 6.88 -15.25
C LEU A 209 7.32 7.97 -14.18
N ASP A 210 7.14 7.57 -12.91
CA ASP A 210 6.90 8.45 -11.77
C ASP A 210 5.77 9.47 -12.01
N PRO A 211 4.54 9.00 -12.28
CA PRO A 211 3.42 9.87 -12.66
C PRO A 211 2.96 10.82 -11.55
N ALA A 212 3.30 10.55 -10.29
CA ALA A 212 3.00 11.43 -9.16
C ALA A 212 4.23 11.53 -8.24
N PRO A 213 5.17 12.45 -8.55
CA PRO A 213 6.37 12.66 -7.75
C PRO A 213 6.04 12.93 -6.28
N ARG A 214 6.88 12.43 -5.36
CA ARG A 214 6.69 12.54 -3.89
C ARG A 214 5.48 11.78 -3.33
N ARG A 215 4.73 11.04 -4.16
CA ARG A 215 3.58 10.20 -3.78
C ARG A 215 3.80 8.75 -4.20
N GLY A 216 4.99 8.22 -3.94
CA GLY A 216 5.42 6.87 -4.36
C GLY A 216 4.50 5.76 -3.90
N HIS A 217 3.86 5.91 -2.73
CA HIS A 217 2.89 4.96 -2.17
C HIS A 217 1.70 4.69 -3.10
N ARG A 218 1.36 5.61 -4.00
CA ARG A 218 0.23 5.48 -4.93
C ARG A 218 0.44 4.38 -5.98
N GLY A 219 1.68 4.04 -6.32
CA GLY A 219 1.98 2.92 -7.23
C GLY A 219 1.50 1.58 -6.68
N PRO A 220 2.01 1.13 -5.51
CA PRO A 220 1.53 -0.08 -4.84
C PRO A 220 0.02 -0.06 -4.58
N LEU A 221 -0.57 1.09 -4.24
CA LEU A 221 -2.02 1.21 -4.08
C LEU A 221 -2.79 0.95 -5.36
N THR A 222 -2.31 1.46 -6.48
CA THR A 222 -2.97 1.25 -7.76
C THR A 222 -2.90 -0.22 -8.18
N ALA A 223 -1.73 -0.86 -8.01
CA ALA A 223 -1.58 -2.28 -8.30
C ALA A 223 -2.49 -3.15 -7.40
N ALA A 224 -2.60 -2.82 -6.11
CA ALA A 224 -3.52 -3.50 -5.19
C ALA A 224 -4.99 -3.31 -5.61
N ALA A 225 -5.35 -2.09 -6.02
CA ALA A 225 -6.68 -1.79 -6.53
C ALA A 225 -6.99 -2.51 -7.85
N LEU A 226 -6.00 -2.70 -8.73
CA LEU A 226 -6.15 -3.46 -9.97
C LEU A 226 -6.47 -4.93 -9.71
N LEU A 227 -5.78 -5.56 -8.75
CA LEU A 227 -6.06 -6.93 -8.33
C LEU A 227 -7.51 -7.08 -7.85
N ARG A 228 -8.01 -6.09 -7.10
CA ARG A 228 -9.39 -6.08 -6.59
C ARG A 228 -10.42 -5.79 -7.70
N ALA A 229 -10.16 -4.81 -8.57
CA ALA A 229 -11.03 -4.49 -9.69
C ALA A 229 -11.18 -5.66 -10.68
N ARG A 230 -10.14 -6.49 -10.81
CA ARG A 230 -10.15 -7.70 -11.64
C ARG A 230 -10.55 -8.97 -10.87
N ALA A 231 -11.12 -8.80 -9.67
CA ALA A 231 -11.61 -9.89 -8.82
C ALA A 231 -10.59 -10.99 -8.50
N LYS A 232 -9.28 -10.70 -8.56
CA LYS A 232 -8.23 -11.64 -8.15
C LYS A 232 -8.19 -11.78 -6.62
N VAL A 233 -8.62 -10.74 -5.92
CA VAL A 233 -8.86 -10.69 -4.48
C VAL A 233 -10.19 -9.97 -4.25
N THR A 234 -10.99 -10.46 -3.32
CA THR A 234 -12.37 -10.01 -3.13
C THR A 234 -12.63 -9.51 -1.71
N VAL A 235 -11.91 -10.03 -0.72
CA VAL A 235 -12.17 -9.73 0.70
C VAL A 235 -11.16 -8.77 1.33
N HIS A 236 -10.08 -8.42 0.63
CA HIS A 236 -9.07 -7.49 1.15
C HIS A 236 -8.41 -6.63 0.07
N LEU A 237 -7.69 -5.60 0.53
CA LEU A 237 -6.77 -4.83 -0.30
C LEU A 237 -5.32 -5.28 -0.01
N PRO A 238 -4.61 -5.91 -0.97
CA PRO A 238 -3.25 -6.38 -0.76
C PRO A 238 -2.30 -5.30 -0.22
N ALA A 239 -1.41 -5.70 0.68
CA ALA A 239 -0.40 -4.85 1.30
C ALA A 239 0.89 -4.88 0.45
N LEU A 240 0.86 -4.28 -0.73
CA LEU A 240 1.95 -4.39 -1.70
C LEU A 240 3.22 -3.62 -1.30
N SER A 241 3.12 -2.51 -0.57
CA SER A 241 4.29 -1.82 -0.01
C SER A 241 4.98 -2.71 1.03
N LEU A 242 4.21 -3.41 1.84
CA LEU A 242 4.73 -4.43 2.76
C LEU A 242 5.40 -5.57 1.99
N GLY A 243 4.76 -6.07 0.93
CA GLY A 243 5.32 -7.10 0.07
C GLY A 243 6.66 -6.71 -0.57
N LEU A 244 6.76 -5.47 -1.07
CA LEU A 244 8.00 -4.92 -1.63
C LEU A 244 9.11 -4.91 -0.59
N ARG A 245 8.83 -4.41 0.62
CA ARG A 245 9.78 -4.38 1.74
C ARG A 245 10.24 -5.78 2.17
N GLU A 246 9.33 -6.74 2.23
CA GLU A 246 9.62 -8.09 2.72
C GLU A 246 10.27 -9.00 1.67
N SER A 247 9.95 -8.84 0.39
CA SER A 247 10.49 -9.70 -0.69
C SER A 247 12.00 -9.56 -0.87
N ARG A 248 12.57 -8.38 -0.54
CA ARG A 248 13.97 -8.02 -0.78
C ARG A 248 14.42 -8.25 -2.23
N ALA A 249 13.48 -8.41 -3.17
CA ALA A 249 13.81 -8.66 -4.55
C ALA A 249 14.53 -7.43 -5.12
N PRO A 250 15.67 -7.59 -5.79
CA PRO A 250 16.36 -6.47 -6.38
C PRO A 250 15.48 -5.88 -7.49
N TRP A 251 15.09 -4.62 -7.33
CA TRP A 251 14.44 -3.85 -8.38
C TRP A 251 15.34 -2.68 -8.75
N SER A 252 15.63 -2.54 -10.04
CA SER A 252 16.39 -1.41 -10.59
C SER A 252 15.93 -1.15 -12.01
N ARG A 253 15.87 0.12 -12.39
CA ARG A 253 15.54 0.55 -13.76
C ARG A 253 16.51 0.00 -14.81
N ALA A 254 17.71 -0.41 -14.40
CA ALA A 254 18.71 -1.01 -15.28
C ALA A 254 18.44 -2.49 -15.63
N LEU A 255 17.63 -3.18 -14.84
CA LEU A 255 17.28 -4.58 -15.11
C LEU A 255 16.32 -4.67 -16.31
N PRO A 256 16.36 -5.76 -17.10
CA PRO A 256 15.37 -6.06 -18.11
C PRO A 256 13.94 -6.05 -17.55
N LEU A 257 12.95 -5.66 -18.37
CA LEU A 257 11.55 -5.55 -17.91
C LEU A 257 11.03 -6.86 -17.31
N ALA A 258 11.32 -8.00 -17.93
CA ALA A 258 10.89 -9.31 -17.44
C ALA A 258 11.42 -9.60 -16.03
N ASP A 259 12.68 -9.24 -15.73
CA ASP A 259 13.28 -9.47 -14.42
C ASP A 259 12.72 -8.51 -13.36
N ARG A 260 12.48 -7.25 -13.73
CA ARG A 260 11.80 -6.28 -12.83
C ARG A 260 10.40 -6.75 -12.47
N VAL A 261 9.62 -7.17 -13.46
CA VAL A 261 8.25 -7.68 -13.26
C VAL A 261 8.27 -8.97 -12.43
N ALA A 262 9.22 -9.88 -12.66
CA ALA A 262 9.40 -11.07 -11.83
C ALA A 262 9.65 -10.72 -10.35
N GLY A 263 10.50 -9.73 -10.08
CA GLY A 263 10.74 -9.22 -8.72
C GLY A 263 9.47 -8.65 -8.08
N LEU A 264 8.67 -7.89 -8.82
CA LEU A 264 7.41 -7.34 -8.34
C LEU A 264 6.33 -8.42 -8.11
N LEU A 265 6.32 -9.49 -8.90
CA LEU A 265 5.48 -10.66 -8.62
C LEU A 265 5.89 -11.34 -7.31
N GLY A 266 7.20 -11.43 -7.03
CA GLY A 266 7.70 -11.87 -5.72
C GLY A 266 7.24 -10.97 -4.56
N ALA A 267 7.14 -9.66 -4.77
CA ALA A 267 6.55 -8.74 -3.79
C ALA A 267 5.06 -8.97 -3.57
N VAL A 268 4.29 -9.25 -4.63
CA VAL A 268 2.87 -9.62 -4.53
C VAL A 268 2.71 -10.91 -3.72
N GLU A 269 3.53 -11.92 -3.98
CA GLU A 269 3.55 -13.15 -3.21
C GLU A 269 3.88 -12.91 -1.73
N ALA A 270 4.94 -12.14 -1.45
CA ALA A 270 5.37 -11.81 -0.09
C ALA A 270 4.26 -11.07 0.69
N SER A 271 3.51 -10.19 0.02
CA SER A 271 2.34 -9.52 0.59
C SER A 271 1.28 -10.53 1.07
N ALA A 272 0.88 -11.45 0.20
CA ALA A 272 -0.13 -12.45 0.50
C ALA A 272 0.32 -13.42 1.62
N ARG A 273 1.58 -13.86 1.59
CA ARG A 273 2.16 -14.71 2.64
C ARG A 273 2.21 -13.99 3.99
N THR A 274 2.45 -12.68 4.00
CA THR A 274 2.49 -11.89 5.24
C THR A 274 1.10 -11.74 5.85
N LEU A 275 0.07 -11.53 5.04
CA LEU A 275 -1.32 -11.57 5.52
C LEU A 275 -1.68 -12.93 6.13
N GLY A 276 -1.28 -14.03 5.48
CA GLY A 276 -1.49 -15.37 6.02
C GLY A 276 -0.83 -15.58 7.38
N ARG A 277 0.43 -15.14 7.53
CA ARG A 277 1.17 -15.22 8.81
C ARG A 277 0.51 -14.38 9.91
N ASP A 278 -0.01 -13.20 9.58
CA ASP A 278 -0.71 -12.35 10.55
C ASP A 278 -2.03 -13.00 11.00
N LEU A 279 -2.79 -13.58 10.07
CA LEU A 279 -4.00 -14.34 10.41
C LEU A 279 -3.70 -15.54 11.32
N ASP A 280 -2.61 -16.27 11.07
CA ASP A 280 -2.13 -17.37 11.92
C ASP A 280 -1.76 -16.88 13.32
N ARG A 281 -1.04 -15.75 13.40
CA ARG A 281 -0.65 -15.11 14.66
C ARG A 281 -1.87 -14.70 15.49
N LEU A 282 -2.87 -14.09 14.85
CA LEU A 282 -4.11 -13.67 15.51
C LEU A 282 -4.93 -14.86 15.99
N THR A 283 -5.01 -15.91 15.18
CA THR A 283 -5.71 -17.15 15.54
C THR A 283 -5.08 -17.78 16.78
N LEU A 284 -3.76 -17.93 16.79
CA LEU A 284 -3.03 -18.47 17.94
C LEU A 284 -3.20 -17.61 19.20
N ALA A 285 -3.09 -16.28 19.06
CA ALA A 285 -3.28 -15.37 20.19
C ALA A 285 -4.70 -15.48 20.77
N ARG A 286 -5.71 -15.59 19.90
CA ARG A 286 -7.10 -15.80 20.31
C ARG A 286 -7.27 -17.11 21.09
N GLU A 287 -6.72 -18.22 20.59
CA GLU A 287 -6.79 -19.51 21.27
C GLU A 287 -6.15 -19.48 22.65
N VAL A 288 -4.95 -18.89 22.76
CA VAL A 288 -4.23 -18.79 24.03
C VAL A 288 -5.02 -17.97 25.06
N MET A 289 -5.57 -16.83 24.64
CA MET A 289 -6.40 -16.00 25.52
C MET A 289 -7.72 -16.67 25.89
N LEU A 290 -8.39 -17.37 24.98
CA LEU A 290 -9.63 -18.09 25.26
C LEU A 290 -9.42 -19.27 26.22
N ARG A 291 -8.27 -19.93 26.20
CA ARG A 291 -7.92 -20.95 27.21
C ARG A 291 -7.87 -20.36 28.62
N ALA A 292 -7.36 -19.12 28.77
CA ALA A 292 -7.40 -18.40 30.05
C ALA A 292 -8.84 -18.04 30.50
N CYS A 293 -9.82 -18.06 29.57
CA CYS A 293 -11.24 -17.82 29.85
C CYS A 293 -12.01 -19.08 30.30
N ALA A 294 -11.47 -20.29 30.14
CA ALA A 294 -12.23 -21.53 30.26
C ALA A 294 -12.82 -21.79 31.66
N ALA A 295 -12.14 -21.34 32.73
CA ALA A 295 -12.60 -21.53 34.11
C ALA A 295 -13.55 -20.41 34.62
N LYS A 296 -14.01 -19.52 33.73
CA LYS A 296 -14.70 -18.28 34.11
C LYS A 296 -16.22 -18.44 34.13
N ARG A 297 -16.89 -17.60 34.93
CA ARG A 297 -18.35 -17.54 35.01
C ARG A 297 -18.94 -17.19 33.65
N ARG A 298 -20.10 -17.77 33.32
CA ARG A 298 -20.84 -17.53 32.06
C ARG A 298 -21.17 -16.05 31.81
N THR A 299 -21.23 -15.24 32.86
CA THR A 299 -21.52 -13.79 32.80
C THR A 299 -20.28 -12.93 32.55
N SER A 300 -19.08 -13.51 32.42
CA SER A 300 -17.86 -12.76 32.18
C SER A 300 -17.83 -12.15 30.78
N ARG A 301 -17.38 -10.90 30.68
CA ARG A 301 -17.11 -10.21 29.41
C ARG A 301 -15.70 -10.48 28.86
N LEU A 302 -14.94 -11.37 29.51
CA LEU A 302 -13.55 -11.65 29.16
C LEU A 302 -13.39 -12.21 27.74
N PRO A 303 -14.23 -13.15 27.24
CA PRO A 303 -14.14 -13.60 25.86
C PRO A 303 -14.36 -12.47 24.84
N GLN A 304 -15.27 -11.53 25.13
CA GLN A 304 -15.48 -10.37 24.26
C GLN A 304 -14.30 -9.38 24.30
N LEU A 305 -13.59 -9.27 25.43
CA LEU A 305 -12.33 -8.54 25.49
C LEU A 305 -11.25 -9.20 24.61
N VAL A 306 -11.20 -10.52 24.57
CA VAL A 306 -10.31 -11.27 23.66
C VAL A 306 -10.64 -10.96 22.20
N ASP A 307 -11.93 -10.96 21.84
CA ASP A 307 -12.36 -10.61 20.49
C ASP A 307 -11.97 -9.17 20.12
N LEU A 308 -12.04 -8.21 21.05
CA LEU A 308 -11.56 -6.84 20.81
C LEU A 308 -10.05 -6.80 20.49
N PHE A 309 -9.22 -7.54 21.21
CA PHE A 309 -7.77 -7.59 20.94
C PHE A 309 -7.43 -8.17 19.59
N VAL A 310 -8.19 -9.16 19.15
CA VAL A 310 -7.99 -9.81 17.87
C VAL A 310 -8.51 -8.92 16.75
N GLY A 311 -9.71 -8.35 16.90
CA GLY A 311 -10.38 -7.55 15.88
C GLY A 311 -9.85 -6.13 15.71
N THR A 312 -9.07 -5.62 16.66
CA THR A 312 -8.50 -4.26 16.57
C THR A 312 -6.99 -4.27 16.81
N PRO A 313 -6.21 -3.42 16.10
CA PRO A 313 -4.76 -3.33 16.29
C PRO A 313 -4.35 -2.87 17.69
N LEU A 314 -5.22 -2.08 18.35
CA LEU A 314 -4.97 -1.47 19.65
C LEU A 314 -6.24 -1.38 20.47
N VAL A 315 -6.11 -1.77 21.75
CA VAL A 315 -7.18 -1.69 22.74
C VAL A 315 -6.65 -0.99 23.99
N THR A 316 -7.39 0.02 24.45
CA THR A 316 -7.22 0.61 25.78
C THR A 316 -8.30 0.18 26.75
N VAL A 317 -8.04 0.36 28.04
CA VAL A 317 -9.06 0.20 29.09
C VAL A 317 -10.33 1.01 28.77
N ALA A 318 -10.17 2.28 28.37
CA ALA A 318 -11.29 3.16 28.07
C ALA A 318 -12.09 2.68 26.83
N SER A 319 -11.39 2.27 25.77
CA SER A 319 -12.04 1.75 24.55
C SER A 319 -12.77 0.44 24.82
N ALA A 320 -12.16 -0.47 25.59
CA ALA A 320 -12.76 -1.75 25.95
C ALA A 320 -13.95 -1.57 26.89
N ALA A 321 -13.84 -0.69 27.89
CA ALA A 321 -14.93 -0.39 28.82
C ALA A 321 -16.16 0.11 28.05
N ARG A 322 -15.95 1.01 27.08
CA ARG A 322 -17.00 1.52 26.20
C ARG A 322 -17.58 0.42 25.32
N ALA A 323 -16.74 -0.35 24.63
CA ALA A 323 -17.17 -1.39 23.70
C ALA A 323 -17.92 -2.54 24.39
N LEU A 324 -17.53 -2.88 25.62
CA LEU A 324 -18.14 -3.97 26.39
C LEU A 324 -19.27 -3.50 27.33
N ALA A 325 -19.53 -2.19 27.41
CA ALA A 325 -20.47 -1.57 28.34
C ALA A 325 -20.22 -1.98 29.81
N VAL A 326 -18.95 -1.90 30.24
CA VAL A 326 -18.51 -2.21 31.61
C VAL A 326 -17.69 -1.06 32.19
N THR A 327 -17.40 -1.10 33.49
CA THR A 327 -16.53 -0.10 34.11
C THR A 327 -15.05 -0.29 33.70
N PRO A 328 -14.23 0.77 33.68
CA PRO A 328 -12.78 0.65 33.47
C PRO A 328 -12.11 -0.32 34.46
N GLN A 329 -12.57 -0.33 35.72
CA GLN A 329 -12.07 -1.26 36.74
C GLN A 329 -12.35 -2.72 36.40
N ALA A 330 -13.52 -3.02 35.81
CA ALA A 330 -13.83 -4.36 35.35
C ALA A 330 -12.88 -4.80 34.22
N VAL A 331 -12.52 -3.89 33.31
CA VAL A 331 -11.53 -4.18 32.26
C VAL A 331 -10.14 -4.43 32.84
N GLU A 332 -9.68 -3.61 33.79
CA GLU A 332 -8.39 -3.84 34.48
C GLU A 332 -8.36 -5.21 35.18
N GLY A 333 -9.47 -5.61 35.81
CA GLY A 333 -9.63 -6.96 36.36
C GLY A 333 -9.53 -8.05 35.29
N MET A 334 -10.25 -7.90 34.17
CA MET A 334 -10.18 -8.82 33.04
C MET A 334 -8.77 -8.93 32.46
N LEU A 335 -8.02 -7.83 32.36
CA LEU A 335 -6.62 -7.83 31.90
C LEU A 335 -5.70 -8.57 32.87
N ALA A 336 -5.90 -8.40 34.18
CA ALA A 336 -5.14 -9.15 35.18
C ALA A 336 -5.45 -10.65 35.10
N GLU A 337 -6.70 -11.02 34.81
CA GLU A 337 -7.13 -12.40 34.64
C GLU A 337 -6.53 -13.10 33.41
N LEU A 338 -6.19 -12.36 32.34
CA LEU A 338 -5.46 -12.93 31.20
C LEU A 338 -4.03 -13.34 31.57
N GLY A 339 -3.44 -12.77 32.63
CA GLY A 339 -2.10 -13.12 33.10
C GLY A 339 -1.05 -13.06 31.99
N SER A 340 -0.34 -14.16 31.77
CA SER A 340 0.68 -14.28 30.72
C SER A 340 0.13 -14.31 29.30
N ALA A 341 -1.17 -14.55 29.11
CA ALA A 341 -1.83 -14.50 27.80
C ALA A 341 -2.18 -13.07 27.37
N ARG A 342 -2.00 -12.07 28.25
CA ARG A 342 -2.31 -10.67 27.94
C ARG A 342 -1.43 -10.17 26.78
N PRO A 343 -2.00 -9.45 25.79
CA PRO A 343 -1.22 -8.84 24.72
C PRO A 343 -0.15 -7.86 25.24
N ARG A 344 0.84 -7.56 24.39
CA ARG A 344 1.93 -6.64 24.74
C ARG A 344 1.38 -5.24 24.98
N GLU A 345 1.87 -4.59 26.04
CA GLU A 345 1.62 -3.17 26.29
C GLU A 345 2.46 -2.33 25.31
N LEU A 346 1.80 -1.44 24.57
CA LEU A 346 2.41 -0.59 23.54
C LEU A 346 2.82 0.78 24.10
N THR A 347 2.18 1.21 25.18
CA THR A 347 2.40 2.50 25.82
C THR A 347 3.16 2.28 27.12
N GLU A 348 4.41 2.74 27.26
CA GLU A 348 5.17 2.63 28.51
C GLU A 348 4.71 3.66 29.58
N ARG A 349 3.39 3.85 29.74
CA ARG A 349 2.78 4.91 30.56
C ARG A 349 2.07 4.34 31.80
N ARG A 350 2.03 5.13 32.88
CA ARG A 350 1.20 4.81 34.07
C ARG A 350 -0.32 4.99 33.83
N ARG A 351 -0.73 5.84 32.88
CA ARG A 351 -2.13 6.15 32.54
C ARG A 351 -2.33 6.07 31.03
N TYR A 352 -3.56 5.78 30.59
CA TYR A 352 -3.91 5.57 29.18
C TYR A 352 -3.11 4.45 28.52
N ARG A 353 -3.03 3.30 29.23
CA ARG A 353 -2.35 2.12 28.71
C ARG A 353 -3.09 1.53 27.53
N ALA A 354 -2.33 1.11 26.53
CA ALA A 354 -2.82 0.42 25.36
C ALA A 354 -2.08 -0.89 25.17
N TRP A 355 -2.81 -1.92 24.73
CA TRP A 355 -2.25 -3.22 24.41
C TRP A 355 -2.65 -3.59 22.98
N GLY A 356 -1.80 -4.36 22.33
CA GLY A 356 -2.03 -4.81 20.97
C GLY A 356 -1.27 -6.09 20.63
N ILE A 357 -1.71 -6.72 19.55
CA ILE A 357 -1.03 -7.84 18.91
C ILE A 357 -0.45 -7.25 17.63
N VAL A 358 0.84 -6.92 17.62
CA VAL A 358 1.51 -6.19 16.54
C VAL A 358 2.80 -6.89 16.17
#